data_AF-A0A9D5JR20-F1
#
_entry.id   AF-A0A9D5JR20-F1
#
_cell.length_a   1.000
_cell.length_b   1.000
_cell.length_c   1.000
_cell.angle_alpha   90.00
_cell.angle_beta   90.00
_cell.angle_gamma   90.00
#
_symmetry.space_group_name_H-M   'P 1'
#
loop_
_entity.id
_entity.type
_entity.pdbx_description
1 polymer ?
#
loop_
_entity_poly.entity_id
_entity_poly.type
_entity_poly.pdbx_seq_one_letter_code
_entity_poly.pdbx_strand_id
1 'polypeptide(L)' 'NIFITPGYKFNIIDALITNFHLPKSTLLILVSAFVGETKPDADDGRKITLRAYEDAKREGYRFYSFGDAMFIH' A
#
# COMPACT_ATOMS: atom_id res chain seq x y z
N ASN A 1 0.49 1.71 -20.58
CA ASN A 1 0.34 0.48 -19.77
C ASN A 1 1.55 0.35 -18.85
N ILE A 2 1.42 0.74 -17.58
CA ILE A 2 2.48 0.61 -16.56
C ILE A 2 1.98 -0.32 -15.45
N PHE A 3 2.87 -1.15 -14.93
CA PHE A 3 2.61 -2.02 -13.79
C PHE A 3 3.72 -1.81 -12.76
N ILE A 4 3.35 -1.30 -11.59
CA ILE A 4 4.29 -0.93 -10.52
C ILE A 4 4.36 -2.09 -9.52
N THR A 5 5.57 -2.60 -9.29
CA THR A 5 5.87 -3.73 -8.38
C THR A 5 6.95 -3.34 -7.39
N PRO A 6 7.13 -4.10 -6.29
CA PRO A 6 8.24 -3.87 -5.36
C PRO A 6 9.59 -3.76 -6.09
N GLY A 7 10.44 -2.84 -5.62
CA GLY A 7 11.68 -2.45 -6.29
C GLY A 7 11.53 -1.33 -7.34
N TYR A 8 10.31 -0.87 -7.61
CA TYR A 8 10.09 0.32 -8.45
C TYR A 8 10.55 1.59 -7.72
N LYS A 9 11.34 2.43 -8.41
CA LYS A 9 11.76 3.73 -7.90
C LYS A 9 10.76 4.81 -8.31
N PHE A 10 10.13 5.44 -7.32
CA PHE A 10 9.25 6.58 -7.48
C PHE A 10 10.10 7.85 -7.63
N ASN A 11 9.94 8.54 -8.75
CA ASN A 11 10.81 9.68 -9.09
C ASN A 11 10.22 11.05 -8.72
N ILE A 12 8.92 11.12 -8.43
CA ILE A 12 8.18 12.38 -8.27
C ILE A 12 7.33 12.38 -6.99
N ILE A 13 6.83 11.22 -6.58
CA ILE A 13 5.84 11.11 -5.51
C ILE A 13 6.54 10.82 -4.20
N ASP A 14 6.42 11.74 -3.24
CA ASP A 14 6.95 11.58 -1.87
C ASP A 14 5.89 11.12 -0.85
N ALA A 15 4.61 11.15 -1.23
CA ALA A 15 3.50 10.70 -0.38
C ALA A 15 2.31 10.19 -1.20
N LEU A 16 1.54 9.26 -0.63
CA LEU A 16 0.39 8.63 -1.27
C LEU A 16 -0.85 8.70 -0.36
N ILE A 17 -1.94 9.26 -0.89
CA ILE A 17 -3.30 9.10 -0.32
C ILE A 17 -4.05 8.10 -1.19
N THR A 18 -4.59 7.05 -0.58
CA THR A 18 -5.32 5.99 -1.29
C THR A 18 -6.32 5.29 -0.38
N ASN A 19 -7.25 4.53 -0.96
CA ASN A 19 -8.19 3.72 -0.18
C ASN A 19 -7.53 2.44 0.35
N PHE A 20 -8.20 1.76 1.28
CA PHE A 20 -7.86 0.38 1.63
C PHE A 20 -8.35 -0.60 0.55
N HIS A 21 -7.41 -1.31 -0.08
CA HIS A 21 -7.67 -2.23 -1.19
C HIS A 21 -7.83 -3.68 -0.72
N LEU A 22 -8.37 -4.55 -1.57
CA LEU A 22 -8.47 -5.97 -1.25
C LEU A 22 -7.11 -6.69 -1.26
N PRO A 23 -6.94 -7.74 -0.43
CA PRO A 23 -5.89 -8.73 -0.63
C PRO A 23 -5.91 -9.25 -2.08
N LYS A 24 -4.71 -9.40 -2.68
CA LYS A 24 -4.50 -9.87 -4.06
C LYS A 24 -4.96 -8.93 -5.18
N SER A 25 -5.17 -7.64 -4.91
CA SER A 25 -5.39 -6.63 -5.96
C SER A 25 -4.08 -6.07 -6.52
N THR A 26 -4.10 -5.56 -7.76
CA THR A 26 -2.95 -4.85 -8.36
C THR A 26 -2.64 -3.54 -7.64
N LEU A 27 -3.67 -2.87 -7.10
CA LEU A 27 -3.50 -1.67 -6.27
C LEU A 27 -2.77 -1.97 -4.96
N LEU A 28 -3.02 -3.12 -4.34
CA LEU A 28 -2.24 -3.56 -3.18
C LEU A 28 -0.76 -3.76 -3.53
N ILE A 29 -0.44 -4.25 -4.74
CA ILE A 29 0.95 -4.39 -5.20
C ILE A 29 1.62 -3.02 -5.34
N LEU A 30 0.93 -2.04 -5.93
CA LEU A 30 1.42 -0.66 -6.04
C LEU A 30 1.67 -0.04 -4.66
N VAL A 31 0.71 -0.19 -3.74
CA VAL A 31 0.85 0.31 -2.36
C VAL A 31 2.03 -0.36 -1.67
N SER A 32 2.18 -1.68 -1.81
CA SER A 32 3.30 -2.42 -1.23
C SER A 32 4.64 -1.95 -1.81
N ALA A 33 4.69 -1.64 -3.11
CA ALA A 33 5.88 -1.11 -3.76
C ALA A 33 6.25 0.29 -3.22
N PHE A 34 5.26 1.15 -3.00
CA PHE A 34 5.47 2.49 -2.44
C PHE A 34 5.96 2.43 -0.99
N VAL A 35 5.28 1.66 -0.13
CA VAL A 35 5.66 1.48 1.29
C VAL A 35 7.06 0.87 1.44
N GLY A 36 7.42 -0.02 0.51
CA GLY A 36 8.69 -0.75 0.51
C GLY A 36 9.82 -0.08 -0.28
N GLU A 37 9.64 1.11 -0.86
CA GLU A 37 10.59 1.67 -1.84
C GLU A 37 12.04 1.71 -1.33
N THR A 38 12.22 2.08 -0.06
CA THR A 38 13.54 2.23 0.58
C THR A 38 13.99 0.98 1.36
N LYS A 39 13.23 -0.13 1.27
CA LYS A 39 13.49 -1.34 2.05
C LYS A 39 14.35 -2.34 1.26
N PRO A 40 15.23 -3.09 1.94
CA PRO A 40 16.15 -4.02 1.29
C PRO A 40 15.46 -5.31 0.81
N ASP A 41 14.42 -5.78 1.51
CA ASP A 41 13.62 -6.95 1.11
C ASP A 41 12.38 -6.48 0.33
N ALA A 42 12.20 -7.05 -0.87
CA ALA A 42 11.07 -6.77 -1.74
C ALA A 42 9.70 -7.06 -1.09
N ASP A 43 9.65 -7.91 -0.06
CA ASP A 43 8.42 -8.26 0.65
C ASP A 43 8.12 -7.33 1.84
N ASP A 44 9.05 -6.47 2.27
CA ASP A 44 8.86 -5.64 3.46
C ASP A 44 7.67 -4.68 3.33
N GLY A 45 7.54 -4.03 2.17
CA GLY A 45 6.41 -3.14 1.91
C GLY A 45 5.06 -3.86 1.99
N ARG A 46 5.00 -5.12 1.54
CA ARG A 46 3.80 -5.96 1.65
C ARG A 46 3.50 -6.31 3.11
N LYS A 47 4.50 -6.74 3.89
CA LYS A 47 4.33 -7.08 5.31
C LYS A 47 3.80 -5.88 6.11
N ILE A 48 4.38 -4.69 5.88
CA ILE A 48 3.95 -3.44 6.53
C ILE A 48 2.51 -3.10 6.13
N THR A 49 2.20 -3.14 4.83
CA THR A 49 0.85 -2.84 4.33
C THR A 49 -0.19 -3.79 4.93
N LEU A 50 0.08 -5.11 4.96
CA LEU A 50 -0.82 -6.10 5.52
C LEU A 50 -1.02 -5.92 7.02
N ARG A 51 0.05 -5.57 7.76
CA ARG A 51 -0.07 -5.26 9.18
C ARG A 51 -0.97 -4.04 9.43
N ALA A 52 -0.76 -2.96 8.67
CA ALA A 52 -1.62 -1.77 8.76
C ALA A 52 -3.09 -2.10 8.43
N TYR A 53 -3.35 -3.01 7.50
CA TYR A 53 -4.70 -3.46 7.17
C TYR A 53 -5.34 -4.27 8.30
N GLU A 54 -4.58 -5.13 8.97
CA GLU A 54 -5.09 -5.86 10.15
C GLU A 54 -5.39 -4.92 11.32
N ASP A 55 -4.56 -3.90 11.52
CA ASP A 55 -4.80 -2.86 12.53
C ASP A 55 -6.06 -2.04 12.19
N ALA A 56 -6.21 -1.60 10.92
CA ALA A 56 -7.38 -0.87 10.45
C ALA A 56 -8.69 -1.70 10.58
N LYS A 57 -8.64 -3.01 10.28
CA LYS A 57 -9.79 -3.90 10.52
C LYS A 57 -10.15 -3.98 11.99
N ARG A 58 -9.15 -4.11 12.88
CA ARG A 58 -9.37 -4.18 14.33
C ARG A 58 -10.00 -2.89 14.87
N GLU A 59 -9.69 -1.76 14.25
CA GLU A 59 -10.25 -0.44 14.59
C GLU A 59 -11.58 -0.13 13.89
N GLY A 60 -12.09 -1.03 13.04
CA GLY A 60 -13.39 -0.87 12.39
C GLY A 60 -13.40 0.06 11.17
N TYR A 61 -12.25 0.26 10.53
CA TYR A 61 -12.16 1.05 9.30
C TYR A 61 -12.96 0.39 8.17
N ARG A 62 -13.57 1.21 7.32
CA ARG A 62 -14.31 0.81 6.13
C ARG A 62 -13.33 0.68 4.97
N PHE A 63 -13.38 -0.44 4.27
CA PHE A 63 -12.50 -0.69 3.11
C PHE A 63 -13.20 -0.28 1.80
N TYR A 64 -12.51 -0.40 0.67
CA TYR A 64 -13.02 -0.18 -0.69
C TYR A 64 -13.27 1.29 -1.10
N SER A 65 -13.92 1.47 -2.25
CA SER A 65 -14.07 2.75 -2.96
C SER A 65 -14.70 3.87 -2.14
N PHE A 66 -15.62 3.55 -1.23
CA PHE A 66 -16.33 4.51 -0.39
C PHE A 66 -15.98 4.36 1.09
N GLY A 67 -14.90 3.63 1.37
CA GLY A 67 -14.39 3.42 2.70
C GLY A 67 -13.55 4.60 3.18
N ASP A 68 -12.73 4.33 4.17
CA ASP A 68 -11.76 5.26 4.71
C ASP A 68 -10.48 5.25 3.87
N ALA A 69 -9.62 6.24 4.10
CA ALA A 69 -8.39 6.43 3.37
C ALA A 69 -7.16 6.12 4.22
N MET A 70 -6.06 5.85 3.53
CA MET A 70 -4.72 5.65 4.06
C MET A 70 -3.81 6.74 3.50
N PHE A 71 -2.98 7.30 4.36
CA PHE A 71 -1.92 8.24 4.00
C PHE A 71 -0.55 7.60 4.29
N ILE A 72 0.36 7.64 3.32
CA ILE A 72 1.71 7.09 3.40
C ILE A 72 2.69 8.20 3.01
N HIS A 73 3.74 8.40 3.81
CA HIS A 73 4.84 9.34 3.59
C HIS A 73 6.14 8.73 4.10
#